data_AF-A0A1G8B4E0-F1
#
_entry.id   AF-A0A1G8B4E0-F1
#
_cell.length_a   1.000
_cell.length_b   1.000
_cell.length_c   1.000
_cell.angle_alpha   90.00
_cell.angle_beta   90.00
_cell.angle_gamma   90.00
#
_symmetry.space_group_name_H-M   'P 1'
#
loop_
_entity.id
_entity.type
_entity.pdbx_description
1 polymer ?
#
loop_
_entity_poly.entity_id
_entity_poly.type
_entity_poly.pdbx_seq_one_letter_code
_entity_poly.pdbx_strand_id
1 'polypeptide(L)'
;MVFCRGCGKEIHESAPTCPQCGAVQKVPDSAALAADGPKWMGITSLVLGIICFLILFDEEPMDKDTIIGFLMFATVSIVFGAVSVKSYIAAKKMAIAGIVLSSISVLALIGMHTQ
;
A
#
# COMPACT_ATOMS: atom_id res chain seq x y z
N MET A 1 -3.57 30.88 -1.17
CA MET A 1 -4.02 31.82 -2.23
C MET A 1 -3.49 31.34 -3.58
N VAL A 2 -4.32 31.31 -4.62
CA VAL A 2 -3.92 30.85 -5.97
C VAL A 2 -4.40 31.86 -7.02
N PHE A 3 -3.70 31.96 -8.16
CA PHE A 3 -4.08 32.90 -9.23
C PHE A 3 -4.96 32.22 -10.27
N CYS A 4 -5.99 32.95 -10.74
CA CYS A 4 -6.85 32.45 -11.80
C CYS A 4 -6.10 32.30 -13.12
N ARG A 5 -6.15 31.09 -13.70
CA ARG A 5 -5.56 30.79 -15.01
C ARG A 5 -6.20 31.53 -16.19
N GLY A 6 -7.42 32.05 -16.02
CA GLY A 6 -8.14 32.79 -17.07
C GLY A 6 -7.87 34.30 -17.03
N CYS A 7 -7.93 34.91 -15.85
CA CYS A 7 -7.90 36.39 -15.71
C CYS A 7 -6.75 36.92 -14.85
N GLY A 8 -5.90 36.05 -14.28
CA GLY A 8 -4.73 36.45 -13.48
C GLY A 8 -5.05 37.07 -12.11
N LYS A 9 -6.32 37.10 -11.68
CA LYS A 9 -6.71 37.64 -10.37
C LYS A 9 -6.54 36.61 -9.25
N GLU A 10 -6.25 37.07 -8.05
CA GLU A 10 -6.18 36.24 -6.86
C GLU A 10 -7.54 35.64 -6.54
N ILE A 11 -7.55 34.33 -6.27
CA ILE A 11 -8.72 33.60 -5.80
C ILE A 11 -8.37 32.75 -4.58
N HIS A 12 -9.41 32.38 -3.84
CA HIS A 12 -9.28 31.46 -2.71
C HIS A 12 -8.91 30.05 -3.20
N GLU A 13 -8.02 29.36 -2.50
CA GLU A 13 -7.47 28.05 -2.94
C GLU A 13 -8.54 26.96 -3.16
N SER A 14 -9.69 27.09 -2.50
CA SER A 14 -10.81 26.17 -2.60
C SER A 14 -11.92 26.61 -3.57
N ALA A 15 -11.75 27.72 -4.31
CA ALA A 15 -12.77 28.19 -5.24
C ALA A 15 -12.71 27.40 -6.58
N PRO A 16 -13.73 26.59 -6.91
CA PRO A 16 -13.75 25.76 -8.13
C PRO A 16 -13.92 26.58 -9.41
N THR A 17 -14.45 27.80 -9.29
CA THR A 17 -14.69 28.71 -10.40
C THR A 17 -14.30 30.14 -10.00
N CYS A 18 -13.75 30.89 -10.94
CA CYS A 18 -13.44 32.30 -10.70
C CYS A 18 -14.72 33.16 -10.78
N PRO A 19 -15.07 33.95 -9.75
CA PRO A 19 -16.27 34.80 -9.78
C PRO A 19 -16.16 35.97 -10.77
N GLN A 20 -14.95 36.32 -11.22
CA GLN A 20 -14.74 37.45 -12.13
C GLN A 20 -14.71 37.09 -13.61
N CYS A 21 -14.31 35.87 -13.98
CA CYS A 21 -14.25 35.45 -15.39
C CYS A 21 -14.99 34.15 -15.69
N GLY A 22 -15.54 33.47 -14.67
CA GLY A 22 -16.23 32.19 -14.83
C GLY A 22 -15.32 31.01 -15.16
N ALA A 23 -14.00 31.20 -15.26
CA ALA A 23 -13.08 30.11 -15.58
C ALA A 23 -13.07 29.05 -14.46
N VAL A 24 -13.31 27.79 -14.85
CA VAL A 24 -13.20 26.63 -13.96
C VAL A 24 -11.73 26.44 -13.61
N GLN A 25 -11.43 26.43 -12.32
CA GLN A 25 -10.09 26.16 -11.82
C GLN A 25 -9.98 24.69 -11.51
N LYS A 26 -8.90 24.07 -11.99
CA LYS A 26 -8.56 22.71 -11.58
C LYS A 26 -8.09 22.78 -10.13
N VAL A 27 -9.04 22.70 -9.20
CA VAL A 27 -8.74 22.44 -7.80
C VAL A 27 -7.91 21.15 -7.80
N PRO A 28 -6.72 21.13 -7.19
CA PRO A 28 -6.03 19.87 -7.00
C PRO A 28 -6.97 19.01 -6.17
N ASP A 29 -7.56 18.00 -6.82
CA ASP A 29 -8.35 17.01 -6.12
C ASP A 29 -7.55 16.58 -4.90
N SER A 30 -8.19 16.68 -3.74
CA SER A 30 -7.70 16.17 -2.47
C SER A 30 -7.43 14.65 -2.52
N ALA A 31 -7.46 14.03 -3.70
CA ALA A 31 -6.83 12.76 -4.03
C ALA A 31 -5.32 12.74 -3.76
N ALA A 32 -4.64 13.89 -3.74
CA ALA A 32 -3.25 13.99 -3.26
C ALA A 32 -3.15 14.11 -1.72
N LEU A 33 -4.24 14.49 -1.04
CA LEU A 33 -4.34 14.57 0.43
C LEU A 33 -4.83 13.26 1.05
N ALA A 34 -5.30 12.30 0.25
CA ALA A 34 -5.39 10.89 0.65
C ALA A 34 -4.00 10.21 0.73
N ALA A 35 -2.92 10.99 0.71
CA ALA A 35 -1.56 10.55 1.01
C ALA A 35 -1.16 10.82 2.48
N ASP A 36 -2.11 11.15 3.37
CA ASP A 36 -1.88 11.29 4.82
C ASP A 36 -2.57 10.19 5.65
N GLY A 37 -2.82 9.03 5.05
CA GLY A 37 -2.81 7.77 5.81
C GLY A 37 -1.38 7.35 6.09
N PRO A 38 -1.08 6.64 7.20
CA PRO A 38 0.27 6.18 7.48
C PRO A 38 0.76 5.26 6.36
N LYS A 39 1.51 5.83 5.40
CA LYS A 39 2.17 5.15 4.27
C LYS A 39 2.98 3.94 4.73
N TRP A 40 3.40 3.96 5.99
CA TRP A 40 4.01 2.88 6.74
C TRP A 40 3.25 1.55 6.69
N MET A 41 1.91 1.54 6.63
CA MET A 41 1.15 0.28 6.69
C MET A 41 1.30 -0.58 5.42
N GLY A 42 1.31 0.05 4.24
CA GLY A 42 1.53 -0.66 2.98
C GLY A 42 3.00 -1.08 2.81
N ILE A 43 3.92 -0.20 3.19
CA ILE A 43 5.36 -0.47 3.14
C ILE A 43 5.74 -1.60 4.10
N THR A 44 5.19 -1.63 5.32
CA THR A 44 5.47 -2.70 6.30
C THR A 44 4.96 -4.06 5.83
N SER A 45 3.77 -4.14 5.20
CA SER A 45 3.28 -5.39 4.60
C SER A 45 4.17 -5.87 3.45
N LEU A 46 4.68 -4.95 2.61
CA LEU A 46 5.61 -5.29 1.54
C LEU A 46 6.95 -5.82 2.08
N VAL A 47 7.52 -5.13 3.08
CA VAL A 47 8.78 -5.53 3.71
C VAL A 47 8.64 -6.89 4.41
N LEU A 48 7.53 -7.13 5.14
CA LEU A 48 7.25 -8.43 5.76
C LEU A 48 7.15 -9.57 4.73
N GLY A 49 6.47 -9.32 3.60
CA GLY A 49 6.33 -10.31 2.53
C GLY A 49 7.66 -10.66 1.88
N ILE A 50 8.53 -9.66 1.66
CA ILE A 50 9.87 -9.85 1.12
C ILE A 50 10.73 -10.66 2.10
N ILE A 51 10.69 -10.35 3.40
CA ILE A 51 11.44 -11.11 4.43
C ILE A 51 11.01 -12.58 4.44
N CYS A 52 9.69 -12.85 4.39
CA CYS A 52 9.17 -14.21 4.28
C CYS A 52 9.73 -14.93 3.04
N PHE A 53 9.74 -14.27 1.88
CA PHE A 53 10.26 -14.85 0.65
C PHE A 53 11.77 -15.16 0.73
N LEU A 54 12.55 -14.28 1.35
CA LEU A 54 14.00 -14.49 1.50
C LEU A 54 14.33 -15.68 2.42
N ILE A 55 13.55 -15.90 3.49
CA ILE A 55 13.70 -17.08 4.37
C ILE A 55 13.46 -18.39 3.58
N LEU A 56 12.64 -18.36 2.52
CA LEU A 56 12.35 -19.53 1.71
C LEU A 56 13.53 -19.96 0.81
N PHE A 57 14.46 -19.05 0.53
CA PHE A 57 15.69 -19.34 -0.23
C PHE A 57 16.88 -19.63 0.68
N ASP A 58 16.67 -19.63 2.00
CA ASP A 58 17.70 -20.00 2.94
C ASP A 58 17.82 -21.53 2.97
N GLU A 59 19.03 -22.05 2.74
CA GLU A 59 19.32 -23.49 2.63
C GLU A 59 19.42 -24.17 4.02
N GLU A 60 19.26 -23.42 5.13
CA GLU A 60 19.27 -23.99 6.47
C GLU A 60 17.95 -24.73 6.78
N PRO A 61 18.02 -25.87 7.51
CA PRO A 61 16.85 -26.64 7.88
C PRO A 61 15.93 -25.80 8.77
N MET A 62 14.66 -25.69 8.36
CA MET A 62 13.68 -24.89 9.07
C MET A 62 13.30 -25.54 10.40
N ASP A 63 13.84 -25.01 11.49
CA ASP A 63 13.44 -25.41 12.84
C ASP A 63 11.94 -25.14 13.08
N LYS A 64 11.34 -25.89 13.99
CA LYS A 64 9.91 -25.76 14.34
C LYS A 64 9.57 -24.34 14.81
N ASP A 65 10.50 -23.69 15.50
CA ASP A 65 10.37 -22.30 15.95
C ASP A 65 10.35 -21.32 14.76
N THR A 66 11.12 -21.61 13.71
CA THR A 66 11.17 -20.82 12.46
C THR A 66 9.87 -20.96 11.67
N ILE A 67 9.29 -22.16 11.59
CA ILE A 67 7.98 -22.41 10.94
C ILE A 67 6.87 -21.62 11.65
N ILE A 68 6.84 -21.67 12.98
CA ILE A 68 5.83 -20.95 13.77
C ILE A 68 5.99 -19.43 13.60
N GLY A 69 7.23 -18.93 13.59
CA GLY A 69 7.55 -17.54 13.32
C GLY A 69 7.04 -17.09 11.94
N PHE A 70 7.29 -17.89 10.91
CA PHE A 70 6.82 -17.62 9.55
C PHE A 70 5.29 -17.50 9.46
N LEU A 71 4.55 -18.41 10.10
CA LEU A 71 3.08 -18.37 10.12
C LEU A 71 2.53 -17.16 10.87
N MET A 72 3.16 -16.75 11.98
CA MET A 72 2.78 -15.53 12.70
C MET A 72 3.01 -14.27 11.85
N PHE A 73 4.16 -14.19 11.18
CA PHE A 73 4.44 -13.07 10.28
C PHE A 73 3.51 -13.03 9.06
N ALA A 74 3.19 -14.19 8.47
CA ALA A 74 2.26 -14.29 7.36
C ALA A 74 0.85 -13.82 7.75
N THR A 75 0.33 -14.23 8.91
CA THR A 75 -1.01 -13.81 9.37
C THR A 75 -1.09 -12.31 9.64
N VAL A 76 -0.08 -11.71 10.30
CA VAL A 76 -0.02 -10.26 10.53
C VAL A 76 0.08 -9.49 9.21
N SER A 77 0.91 -9.97 8.27
CA SER A 77 1.07 -9.34 6.95
C SER A 77 -0.22 -9.36 6.13
N ILE A 78 -0.95 -10.49 6.16
CA ILE A 78 -2.24 -10.64 5.46
C ILE A 78 -3.30 -9.70 6.05
N VAL A 79 -3.38 -9.56 7.38
CA VAL A 79 -4.34 -8.66 8.02
C VAL A 79 -4.04 -7.19 7.68
N PHE A 80 -2.77 -6.77 7.76
CA PHE A 80 -2.36 -5.41 7.39
C PHE A 80 -2.54 -5.12 5.89
N GLY A 81 -2.24 -6.11 5.03
CA GLY A 81 -2.50 -6.03 3.59
C GLY A 81 -3.99 -5.90 3.27
N ALA A 82 -4.84 -6.70 3.92
CA ALA A 82 -6.30 -6.66 3.71
C ALA A 82 -6.92 -5.31 4.13
N VAL A 83 -6.48 -4.74 5.26
CA VAL A 83 -6.91 -3.40 5.71
C VAL A 83 -6.41 -2.32 4.75
N SER A 84 -5.21 -2.48 4.17
CA SER A 84 -4.64 -1.56 3.19
C SER A 84 -5.42 -1.53 1.86
N VAL A 85 -5.98 -2.68 1.42
CA VAL A 85 -6.76 -2.77 0.18
C VAL A 85 -8.10 -2.05 0.27
N LYS A 86 -8.71 -2.00 1.47
CA LYS A 86 -9.99 -1.34 1.70
C LYS A 86 -9.86 0.18 1.85
N SER A 87 -8.69 0.67 2.25
CA SER A 87 -8.50 2.05 2.68
C SER A 87 -7.94 3.00 1.61
N TYR A 88 -7.20 2.53 0.58
CA TYR A 88 -6.58 3.43 -0.41
C TYR A 88 -6.55 2.88 -1.85
N ILE A 89 -7.26 3.54 -2.78
CA ILE A 89 -7.34 3.19 -4.21
C ILE A 89 -5.99 3.28 -4.93
N ALA A 90 -5.10 4.18 -4.51
CA ALA A 90 -3.76 4.34 -5.09
C ALA A 90 -2.76 3.26 -4.64
N ALA A 91 -2.97 2.66 -3.45
CA ALA A 91 -2.08 1.64 -2.88
C ALA A 91 -2.48 0.19 -3.24
N LYS A 92 -3.64 0.01 -3.90
CA LYS A 92 -4.19 -1.31 -4.25
C LYS A 92 -3.16 -2.22 -4.92
N LYS A 93 -2.41 -1.70 -5.90
CA LYS A 93 -1.45 -2.48 -6.69
C LYS A 93 -0.28 -3.01 -5.84
N MET A 94 0.17 -2.24 -4.85
CA MET A 94 1.31 -2.61 -3.99
C MET A 94 0.90 -3.60 -2.88
N ALA A 95 -0.28 -3.41 -2.29
CA ALA A 95 -0.80 -4.35 -1.28
C ALA A 95 -1.11 -5.72 -1.88
N ILE A 96 -1.64 -5.77 -3.11
CA ILE A 96 -1.90 -7.03 -3.82
C ILE A 96 -0.60 -7.81 -4.07
N ALA A 97 0.49 -7.14 -4.47
CA ALA A 97 1.77 -7.78 -4.68
C ALA A 97 2.31 -8.45 -3.40
N GLY A 98 2.20 -7.77 -2.25
CA GLY A 98 2.60 -8.34 -0.94
C GLY A 98 1.76 -9.58 -0.56
N ILE A 99 0.43 -9.50 -0.71
CA ILE A 99 -0.46 -10.64 -0.43
C ILE A 99 -0.13 -11.84 -1.32
N VAL A 100 0.09 -11.61 -2.63
CA VAL A 100 0.44 -12.67 -3.60
C VAL A 100 1.79 -13.31 -3.25
N LEU A 101 2.81 -12.51 -2.91
CA LEU A 101 4.12 -13.03 -2.53
C LEU A 101 4.03 -13.90 -1.27
N SER A 102 3.32 -13.44 -0.23
CA SER A 102 3.14 -14.19 1.01
C SER A 102 2.36 -15.49 0.79
N SER A 103 1.34 -15.49 -0.06
CA SER A 103 0.55 -16.71 -0.33
C SER A 103 1.35 -17.75 -1.13
N ILE A 104 2.18 -17.33 -2.09
CA ILE A 104 3.11 -18.23 -2.80
C ILE A 104 4.11 -18.86 -1.82
N SER A 105 4.64 -18.06 -0.89
CA SER A 105 5.62 -18.52 0.09
C SER A 105 5.03 -19.56 1.08
N VAL A 106 3.79 -19.37 1.54
CA VAL A 106 3.07 -20.37 2.35
C VAL A 106 2.82 -21.67 1.57
N LEU A 107 2.42 -21.58 0.30
CA LEU A 107 2.18 -22.76 -0.55
C LEU A 107 3.46 -23.59 -0.77
N ALA A 108 4.59 -22.92 -0.95
CA ALA A 108 5.88 -23.59 -1.12
C ALA A 108 6.31 -24.37 0.13
N LEU A 109 6.07 -23.85 1.35
CA LEU A 109 6.33 -24.58 2.60
C LEU A 109 5.50 -25.86 2.72
N ILE A 110 4.21 -25.79 2.39
CA ILE A 110 3.32 -26.96 2.44
C ILE A 110 3.83 -28.02 1.45
N GLY A 111 4.25 -27.61 0.25
CA GLY A 111 4.83 -28.50 -0.76
C GLY A 111 6.08 -29.24 -0.26
N MET A 112 7.03 -28.51 0.35
CA MET A 112 8.26 -29.09 0.89
C MET A 112 8.00 -30.08 2.05
N HIS A 113 6.98 -29.86 2.88
CA HIS A 113 6.64 -30.77 3.97
C HIS A 113 5.84 -32.01 3.50
N THR A 114 5.25 -31.97 2.30
CA THR A 114 4.50 -33.10 1.74
C THR A 114 5.31 -34.05 0.84
N GLN A 115 6.59 -33.73 0.55
CA GLN A 115 7.54 -34.65 -0.10
C GLN A 115 8.32 -35.46 0.94
#